data_AF-A0A4V2X966-F1
#
_entry.id   AF-A0A4V2X966-F1
#
_cell.length_a   1.000
_cell.length_b   1.000
_cell.length_c   1.000
_cell.angle_alpha   90.00
_cell.angle_beta   90.00
_cell.angle_gamma   90.00
#
_symmetry.space_group_name_H-M   'P 1'
#
loop_
_entity.id
_entity.type
_entity.pdbx_description
1 polymer ?
#
loop_
_entity_poly.entity_id
_entity_poly.type
_entity_poly.pdbx_seq_one_letter_code
_entity_poly.pdbx_strand_id
1 'polypeptide(L)'
;MENESNKDEKQKESSSQTDILAATDRKLTISERIKALNEQGFSDTPKSSSQFAMPSSSSSSSVTTNKPKPKPKPAFLQGKKLPDITIAESSTSAANRSTPSTVDPETLLTSSFNDITSSTLPVGKHELELTDQKDVIIFRGDNREPEKIVAAGGFYPWSKKHVTEIKHALTDAFISDGPSAHMVGHVRSPNQNYVSTGINTDCGGYGGHAAYLYKMEIPGLRPQEMSRETIGQEIRQDKRGINYPEFLMSHQTLQQSAFVAMMPARTEELTFITPIPLNYITEYKKKGTNIWHKMPGPKE
;
A
#
# COMPACT_ATOMS: atom_id res chain seq x y z
N MET A 1 44.06 -42.77 -53.74
CA MET A 1 43.26 -43.86 -54.31
C MET A 1 42.71 -44.65 -53.15
N GLU A 2 41.39 -44.60 -53.04
CA GLU A 2 40.43 -45.56 -52.47
C GLU A 2 40.90 -46.61 -51.45
N ASN A 3 40.15 -46.72 -50.35
CA ASN A 3 39.42 -47.97 -50.08
C ASN A 3 38.29 -47.81 -49.06
N GLU A 4 37.11 -48.30 -49.48
CA GLU A 4 36.10 -49.12 -48.76
C GLU A 4 35.45 -48.52 -47.49
N SER A 5 34.15 -48.66 -47.24
CA SER A 5 33.27 -49.80 -47.45
C SER A 5 31.80 -49.37 -47.48
N ASN A 6 31.03 -50.21 -48.17
CA ASN A 6 29.63 -50.12 -48.56
C ASN A 6 28.69 -50.72 -47.48
N LYS A 7 27.36 -50.57 -47.72
CA LYS A 7 26.20 -51.32 -47.19
C LYS A 7 25.66 -50.95 -45.78
N ASP A 8 24.34 -50.89 -45.53
CA ASP A 8 23.20 -51.58 -46.13
C ASP A 8 21.87 -50.77 -46.06
N GLU A 9 20.98 -51.14 -46.99
CA GLU A 9 19.57 -50.77 -47.15
C GLU A 9 18.68 -51.25 -45.98
N LYS A 10 17.55 -50.58 -45.70
CA LYS A 10 16.22 -50.94 -46.26
C LYS A 10 15.03 -50.41 -45.43
N GLN A 11 14.23 -49.60 -46.14
CA GLN A 11 12.80 -49.29 -46.07
C GLN A 11 11.88 -49.83 -44.95
N LYS A 12 11.00 -48.96 -44.45
CA LYS A 12 9.54 -49.19 -44.52
C LYS A 12 8.73 -47.89 -44.41
N GLU A 13 7.86 -47.64 -45.39
CA GLU A 13 6.77 -46.66 -45.36
C GLU A 13 5.64 -47.09 -44.41
N SER A 14 5.06 -46.12 -43.70
CA SER A 14 3.60 -45.92 -43.56
C SER A 14 3.38 -44.54 -42.94
N SER A 15 2.91 -43.55 -43.70
CA SER A 15 1.50 -43.20 -43.87
C SER A 15 0.82 -42.68 -42.60
N SER A 16 0.27 -41.47 -42.77
CA SER A 16 -0.91 -40.87 -42.15
C SER A 16 -0.83 -40.25 -40.75
N GLN A 17 -1.11 -38.94 -40.75
CA GLN A 17 -1.69 -38.09 -39.71
C GLN A 17 -0.82 -37.73 -38.50
N THR A 18 -0.04 -36.65 -38.66
CA THR A 18 0.24 -35.71 -37.58
C THR A 18 -0.71 -34.54 -37.68
N ASP A 19 -1.75 -34.55 -36.85
CA ASP A 19 -2.53 -33.35 -36.53
C ASP A 19 -1.57 -32.32 -35.93
N ILE A 20 -1.40 -31.21 -36.65
CA ILE A 20 -0.75 -30.02 -36.14
C ILE A 20 -1.71 -29.37 -35.15
N LEU A 21 -1.66 -29.78 -33.87
CA LEU A 21 -2.18 -28.97 -32.78
C LEU A 21 -1.17 -27.86 -32.50
N ALA A 22 -1.33 -26.77 -33.24
CA ALA A 22 -0.76 -25.49 -32.85
C ALA A 22 -1.35 -25.12 -31.48
N ALA A 23 -0.54 -25.24 -30.43
CA ALA A 23 -0.84 -24.64 -29.13
C ALA A 23 -0.88 -23.12 -29.31
N THR A 24 -2.06 -22.61 -29.63
CA THR A 24 -2.32 -21.17 -29.61
C THR A 24 -2.44 -20.80 -28.13
N ASP A 25 -1.37 -20.24 -27.58
CA ASP A 25 -1.34 -19.71 -26.22
C ASP A 25 -2.18 -18.41 -26.20
N ARG A 26 -3.50 -18.59 -26.28
CA ARG A 26 -4.46 -17.49 -26.29
C ARG A 26 -4.75 -17.13 -24.84
N LYS A 27 -4.18 -16.03 -24.36
CA LYS A 27 -4.53 -15.42 -23.08
C LYS A 27 -6.04 -15.14 -23.07
N LEU A 28 -6.79 -15.93 -22.31
CA LEU A 28 -8.21 -15.70 -22.08
C LEU A 28 -8.43 -14.30 -21.51
N THR A 29 -9.39 -13.59 -22.08
CA THR A 29 -9.86 -12.29 -21.59
C THR A 29 -10.52 -12.44 -20.22
N ILE A 30 -10.61 -11.37 -19.46
CA ILE A 30 -11.21 -11.37 -18.11
C ILE A 30 -12.66 -11.88 -18.16
N SER A 31 -13.41 -11.51 -19.19
CA SER A 31 -14.79 -11.97 -19.41
C SER A 31 -14.89 -13.49 -19.64
N GLU A 32 -13.93 -14.09 -20.34
CA GLU A 32 -13.90 -15.54 -20.56
C GLU A 32 -13.52 -16.31 -19.29
N ARG A 33 -12.66 -15.74 -18.45
CA ARG A 33 -12.29 -16.33 -17.14
C ARG A 33 -13.46 -16.33 -16.15
N ILE A 34 -14.26 -15.25 -16.14
CA ILE A 34 -15.45 -15.16 -15.28
C ILE A 34 -16.52 -16.17 -15.73
N LYS A 35 -16.66 -16.39 -17.04
CA LYS A 35 -17.58 -17.40 -17.58
C LYS A 35 -17.17 -18.82 -17.21
N ALA A 36 -15.87 -19.15 -17.30
CA ALA A 36 -15.35 -20.46 -16.91
C ALA A 36 -15.50 -20.75 -15.39
N LEU A 37 -15.42 -19.73 -14.55
CA LEU A 37 -15.64 -19.85 -13.10
C LEU A 37 -17.11 -20.06 -12.74
N ASN A 38 -18.05 -19.54 -13.54
CA ASN A 38 -19.49 -19.72 -13.32
C ASN A 38 -20.01 -21.06 -13.86
N GLU A 39 -19.30 -21.68 -14.83
CA GLU A 39 -19.64 -23.01 -15.36
C GLU A 39 -19.15 -24.16 -14.46
N GLN A 40 -18.20 -23.90 -13.55
CA GLN A 40 -17.78 -24.86 -12.52
C GLN A 40 -18.65 -24.71 -11.26
N GLY A 41 -19.89 -25.19 -11.36
CA GLY A 41 -20.81 -25.33 -10.23
C GLY A 41 -20.30 -26.30 -9.16
N PHE A 42 -20.56 -25.94 -7.91
CA PHE A 42 -20.25 -26.66 -6.66
C PHE A 42 -20.69 -28.14 -6.66
N SER A 43 -19.86 -29.00 -6.06
CA SER A 43 -20.32 -30.21 -5.38
C SER A 43 -19.75 -30.27 -3.96
N ASP A 44 -20.63 -30.22 -2.96
CA ASP A 44 -20.33 -30.39 -1.55
C ASP A 44 -19.81 -31.80 -1.22
N THR A 45 -18.81 -31.90 -0.34
CA THR A 45 -18.78 -32.88 0.77
C THR A 45 -17.63 -32.57 1.74
N PRO A 46 -17.81 -32.78 3.06
CA PRO A 46 -16.82 -32.38 4.06
C PRO A 46 -15.77 -33.47 4.25
N LYS A 47 -14.49 -33.14 4.13
CA LYS A 47 -13.39 -34.00 4.60
C LYS A 47 -12.47 -33.25 5.55
N SER A 48 -12.62 -33.63 6.81
CA SER A 48 -11.61 -33.58 7.86
C SER A 48 -10.32 -34.28 7.39
N SER A 49 -9.20 -33.57 7.42
CA SER A 49 -7.89 -34.17 7.72
C SER A 49 -6.93 -33.11 8.22
N SER A 50 -6.71 -33.15 9.54
CA SER A 50 -5.45 -32.81 10.21
C SER A 50 -4.26 -33.35 9.43
N GLN A 51 -3.22 -32.52 9.24
CA GLN A 51 -1.78 -32.83 9.47
C GLN A 51 -0.90 -31.87 8.67
N PHE A 52 -0.31 -30.88 9.35
CA PHE A 52 1.10 -30.52 9.17
C PHE A 52 1.61 -30.06 10.54
N ALA A 53 2.08 -31.04 11.30
CA ALA A 53 2.83 -30.82 12.52
C ALA A 53 4.23 -30.30 12.14
N MET A 54 4.62 -29.16 12.72
CA MET A 54 6.00 -28.69 12.67
C MET A 54 6.87 -29.57 13.58
N PRO A 55 8.02 -30.08 13.14
CA PRO A 55 8.90 -30.86 14.00
C PRO A 55 9.59 -29.96 15.04
N SER A 56 9.35 -30.27 16.31
CA SER A 56 10.18 -29.84 17.43
C SER A 56 11.47 -30.66 17.45
N SER A 57 12.58 -30.06 17.03
CA SER A 57 13.92 -30.62 17.25
C SER A 57 14.63 -29.84 18.36
N SER A 58 14.52 -30.38 19.57
CA SER A 58 15.52 -30.22 20.61
C SER A 58 16.75 -31.04 20.23
N SER A 59 17.89 -30.40 20.02
CA SER A 59 19.20 -31.05 20.11
C SER A 59 20.23 -30.03 20.57
N SER A 60 20.77 -30.33 21.75
CA SER A 60 21.87 -29.71 22.44
C SER A 60 23.17 -29.79 21.63
N SER A 61 23.86 -28.66 21.49
CA SER A 61 25.32 -28.64 21.42
C SER A 61 25.84 -27.35 22.04
N SER A 62 26.60 -27.54 23.11
CA SER A 62 27.28 -26.53 23.90
C SER A 62 28.50 -25.99 23.16
N VAL A 63 28.54 -24.68 22.91
CA VAL A 63 29.78 -23.94 22.68
C VAL A 63 29.75 -22.61 23.45
N THR A 64 30.85 -22.40 24.15
CA THR A 64 31.20 -21.42 25.17
C THR A 64 31.06 -19.96 24.74
N THR A 65 30.32 -19.17 25.50
CA THR A 65 30.35 -17.70 25.45
C THR A 65 30.98 -17.13 26.72
N ASN A 66 32.12 -16.45 26.57
CA ASN A 66 32.73 -15.61 27.60
C ASN A 66 31.76 -14.49 27.99
N LYS A 67 31.38 -14.45 29.28
CA LYS A 67 30.40 -13.51 29.84
C LYS A 67 31.14 -12.39 30.61
N PRO A 68 30.92 -11.10 30.29
CA PRO A 68 31.44 -10.00 31.11
C PRO A 68 30.74 -9.89 32.48
N LYS A 69 31.53 -9.52 33.49
CA LYS A 69 31.19 -9.35 34.92
C LYS A 69 30.11 -8.29 35.19
N PRO A 70 29.24 -8.45 36.21
CA PRO A 70 28.28 -7.43 36.63
C PRO A 70 28.88 -6.50 37.72
N LYS A 71 28.47 -5.23 37.72
CA LYS A 71 28.73 -4.23 38.78
C LYS A 71 27.61 -3.15 38.76
N PRO A 72 27.38 -2.40 39.86
CA PRO A 72 26.34 -2.68 40.84
C PRO A 72 25.16 -1.66 40.87
N LYS A 73 24.07 -2.04 41.56
CA LYS A 73 22.88 -1.20 41.84
C LYS A 73 23.21 0.01 42.72
N PRO A 74 22.55 1.17 42.52
CA PRO A 74 22.38 2.17 43.55
C PRO A 74 21.02 2.09 44.28
N ALA A 75 21.02 2.70 45.46
CA ALA A 75 20.17 2.46 46.61
C ALA A 75 18.77 3.09 46.56
N PHE A 76 17.89 2.46 47.34
CA PHE A 76 16.57 2.92 47.76
C PHE A 76 16.72 4.17 48.67
N LEU A 77 16.08 5.28 48.31
CA LEU A 77 15.82 6.40 49.24
C LEU A 77 14.31 6.67 49.25
N GLN A 78 13.75 6.55 50.45
CA GLN A 78 12.37 6.85 50.79
C GLN A 78 12.10 8.37 50.73
N GLY A 79 10.89 8.71 50.26
CA GLY A 79 10.05 9.78 50.80
C GLY A 79 10.44 11.22 50.50
N LYS A 80 9.86 11.81 49.44
CA LYS A 80 9.43 13.22 49.43
C LYS A 80 8.13 13.41 48.62
N LYS A 81 7.12 13.88 49.35
CA LYS A 81 5.85 14.56 49.00
C LYS A 81 5.55 14.84 47.52
N LEU A 82 4.34 14.42 47.11
CA LEU A 82 3.60 14.91 45.93
C LEU A 82 3.37 16.43 46.01
N PRO A 83 3.48 17.20 44.91
CA PRO A 83 2.94 18.54 44.85
C PRO A 83 1.44 18.53 44.50
N ASP A 84 0.71 19.41 45.18
CA ASP A 84 -0.73 19.65 45.08
C ASP A 84 -1.21 19.95 43.65
N ILE A 85 -2.31 19.29 43.28
CA ILE A 85 -3.12 19.66 42.12
C ILE A 85 -3.89 20.92 42.49
N THR A 86 -3.41 22.06 42.00
CA THR A 86 -4.20 23.31 42.02
C THR A 86 -5.09 23.31 40.78
N ILE A 87 -6.39 23.18 41.00
CA ILE A 87 -7.43 23.36 39.99
C ILE A 87 -7.47 24.86 39.68
N ALA A 88 -7.02 25.24 38.49
CA ALA A 88 -7.30 26.55 37.93
C ALA A 88 -8.51 26.41 37.00
N GLU A 89 -9.65 26.89 37.48
CA GLU A 89 -10.79 27.26 36.63
C GLU A 89 -10.35 28.35 35.65
N SER A 90 -10.67 28.17 34.37
CA SER A 90 -10.75 29.28 33.42
C SER A 90 -11.79 28.98 32.35
N SER A 91 -12.98 29.49 32.62
CA SER A 91 -13.72 30.41 31.77
C SER A 91 -13.93 30.05 30.31
N THR A 92 -15.17 29.66 30.05
CA THR A 92 -15.88 29.80 28.79
C THR A 92 -15.64 31.16 28.12
N SER A 93 -15.07 31.15 26.91
CA SER A 93 -15.42 32.13 25.89
C SER A 93 -15.30 31.49 24.50
N ALA A 94 -16.38 31.62 23.74
CA ALA A 94 -16.46 31.21 22.35
C ALA A 94 -15.64 32.19 21.49
N ALA A 95 -14.62 31.70 20.79
CA ALA A 95 -13.94 32.45 19.75
C ALA A 95 -13.39 31.51 18.68
N ASN A 96 -13.96 31.63 17.47
CA ASN A 96 -13.43 31.26 16.16
C ASN A 96 -12.95 29.82 15.95
N ARG A 97 -13.92 28.95 15.71
CA ARG A 97 -13.74 27.74 14.91
C ARG A 97 -13.49 28.17 13.46
N SER A 98 -12.22 28.33 13.07
CA SER A 98 -11.86 28.41 11.65
C SER A 98 -12.25 27.09 11.00
N THR A 99 -13.28 27.15 10.16
CA THR A 99 -13.62 26.09 9.22
C THR A 99 -12.39 25.76 8.38
N PRO A 100 -12.01 24.48 8.22
CA PRO A 100 -11.08 24.14 7.15
C PRO A 100 -11.77 24.48 5.83
N SER A 101 -11.13 25.35 5.05
CA SER A 101 -11.62 25.75 3.74
C SER A 101 -11.97 24.52 2.92
N THR A 102 -13.21 24.48 2.44
CA THR A 102 -13.61 23.68 1.28
C THR A 102 -12.54 23.90 0.21
N VAL A 103 -11.76 22.87 -0.09
CA VAL A 103 -10.78 22.92 -1.18
C VAL A 103 -11.58 23.06 -2.45
N ASP A 104 -11.38 24.18 -3.14
CA ASP A 104 -11.99 24.45 -4.44
C ASP A 104 -11.41 23.44 -5.45
N PRO A 105 -12.23 22.64 -6.16
CA PRO A 105 -11.74 21.66 -7.12
C PRO A 105 -10.98 22.29 -8.31
N GLU A 106 -11.04 23.62 -8.48
CA GLU A 106 -10.36 24.34 -9.57
C GLU A 106 -8.84 24.45 -9.43
N THR A 107 -8.22 24.20 -8.26
CA THR A 107 -6.75 24.22 -8.12
C THR A 107 -6.06 22.87 -8.33
N LEU A 108 -6.83 21.78 -8.40
CA LEU A 108 -6.28 20.47 -8.76
C LEU A 108 -5.67 20.55 -10.15
N LEU A 109 -4.68 19.71 -10.45
CA LEU A 109 -4.15 19.56 -11.80
C LEU A 109 -5.30 19.12 -12.72
N THR A 110 -6.10 20.03 -13.26
CA THR A 110 -7.29 19.76 -14.09
C THR A 110 -6.94 19.72 -15.57
N SER A 111 -5.76 20.22 -15.95
CA SER A 111 -5.48 20.62 -17.33
C SER A 111 -5.03 19.53 -18.31
N SER A 112 -5.20 18.23 -18.03
CA SER A 112 -4.79 17.21 -19.04
C SER A 112 -5.50 15.86 -19.00
N PHE A 113 -6.62 15.69 -18.28
CA PHE A 113 -7.30 14.38 -18.21
C PHE A 113 -8.70 14.34 -18.85
N ASN A 114 -9.18 15.46 -19.40
CA ASN A 114 -10.47 15.48 -20.10
C ASN A 114 -10.48 14.66 -21.40
N ASP A 115 -9.31 14.20 -21.89
CA ASP A 115 -9.20 13.33 -23.08
C ASP A 115 -8.81 11.87 -22.76
N ILE A 116 -8.70 11.50 -21.47
CA ILE A 116 -8.33 10.14 -21.10
C ILE A 116 -9.61 9.30 -20.95
N THR A 117 -9.97 8.58 -22.00
CA THR A 117 -11.01 7.53 -21.95
C THR A 117 -10.58 6.32 -21.13
N SER A 118 -9.32 6.26 -20.67
CA SER A 118 -8.79 5.17 -19.86
C SER A 118 -9.47 5.09 -18.50
N SER A 119 -9.81 3.87 -18.09
CA SER A 119 -10.25 3.51 -16.74
C SER A 119 -9.07 3.26 -15.78
N THR A 120 -7.83 3.47 -16.24
CA THR A 120 -6.62 3.28 -15.45
C THR A 120 -5.60 4.41 -15.61
N LEU A 121 -4.80 4.63 -14.57
CA LEU A 121 -3.65 5.53 -14.52
C LEU A 121 -2.35 4.71 -14.46
N PRO A 122 -1.46 4.79 -15.46
CA PRO A 122 -0.17 4.12 -15.42
C PRO A 122 0.77 4.80 -14.42
N VAL A 123 1.35 4.01 -13.53
CA VAL A 123 2.31 4.47 -12.51
C VAL A 123 3.43 3.44 -12.40
N GLY A 124 4.60 3.76 -12.97
CA GLY A 124 5.70 2.80 -13.11
C GLY A 124 5.24 1.52 -13.84
N LYS A 125 5.25 0.38 -13.14
CA LYS A 125 4.80 -0.92 -13.68
C LYS A 125 3.35 -1.28 -13.32
N HIS A 126 2.65 -0.42 -12.60
CA HIS A 126 1.29 -0.66 -12.11
C HIS A 126 0.29 0.18 -12.88
N GLU A 127 -0.95 -0.31 -12.91
CA GLU A 127 -2.11 0.41 -13.44
C GLU A 127 -3.07 0.61 -12.27
N LEU A 128 -3.28 1.87 -11.89
CA LEU A 128 -4.19 2.23 -10.82
C LEU A 128 -5.59 2.39 -11.40
N GLU A 129 -6.59 1.80 -10.77
CA GLU A 129 -7.99 1.91 -11.20
C GLU A 129 -8.51 3.33 -10.96
N LEU A 130 -9.32 3.83 -11.91
CA LEU A 130 -9.93 5.14 -11.86
C LEU A 130 -11.45 5.06 -11.84
N THR A 131 -12.10 5.98 -11.11
CA THR A 131 -13.53 6.24 -11.26
C THR A 131 -13.84 6.94 -12.59
N ASP A 132 -15.11 7.10 -12.93
CA ASP A 132 -15.55 7.89 -14.09
C ASP A 132 -15.09 9.35 -13.98
N GLN A 133 -15.01 9.88 -12.76
CA GLN A 133 -14.50 11.21 -12.41
C GLN A 133 -12.97 11.30 -12.43
N LYS A 134 -12.28 10.20 -12.75
CA LYS A 134 -10.81 10.07 -12.76
C LYS A 134 -10.17 10.18 -11.38
N ASP A 135 -10.91 9.81 -10.34
CA ASP A 135 -10.37 9.65 -9.00
C ASP A 135 -9.68 8.29 -8.88
N VAL A 136 -8.53 8.25 -8.21
CA VAL A 136 -7.77 7.01 -8.00
C VAL A 136 -8.46 6.17 -6.93
N ILE A 137 -8.81 4.93 -7.28
CA ILE A 137 -9.40 3.96 -6.35
C ILE A 137 -8.29 3.26 -5.56
N ILE A 138 -8.40 3.28 -4.24
CA ILE A 138 -7.45 2.65 -3.33
C ILE A 138 -8.18 1.92 -2.21
N PHE A 139 -7.46 1.04 -1.53
CA PHE A 139 -8.01 0.20 -0.48
C PHE A 139 -7.15 0.19 0.78
N ARG A 140 -7.76 0.00 1.95
CA ARG A 140 -7.01 -0.16 3.20
C ARG A 140 -7.67 -1.19 4.10
N GLY A 141 -6.91 -2.22 4.47
CA GLY A 141 -7.27 -3.09 5.58
C GLY A 141 -7.08 -2.38 6.92
N ASP A 142 -8.09 -2.32 7.78
CA ASP A 142 -7.99 -1.76 9.12
C ASP A 142 -8.88 -2.53 10.12
N ASN A 143 -8.48 -2.55 11.39
CA ASN A 143 -9.23 -3.27 12.45
C ASN A 143 -10.23 -2.38 13.18
N ARG A 144 -10.16 -1.06 12.98
CA ARG A 144 -11.18 -0.14 13.47
C ARG A 144 -12.47 -0.35 12.69
N GLU A 145 -13.59 -0.30 13.39
CA GLU A 145 -14.93 -0.29 12.81
C GLU A 145 -15.24 1.06 12.12
N PRO A 146 -16.20 1.10 11.18
CA PRO A 146 -16.50 2.30 10.41
C PRO A 146 -16.81 3.53 11.27
N GLU A 147 -17.54 3.36 12.37
CA GLU A 147 -17.89 4.44 13.30
C GLU A 147 -16.65 5.05 13.95
N LYS A 148 -15.61 4.24 14.22
CA LYS A 148 -14.33 4.73 14.74
C LYS A 148 -13.53 5.48 13.68
N ILE A 149 -13.62 5.08 12.41
CA ILE A 149 -13.00 5.81 11.30
C ILE A 149 -13.69 7.17 11.12
N VAL A 150 -15.02 7.20 11.18
CA VAL A 150 -15.82 8.43 11.16
C VAL A 150 -15.44 9.36 12.30
N ALA A 151 -15.41 8.86 13.53
CA ALA A 151 -15.06 9.66 14.71
C ALA A 151 -13.62 10.20 14.66
N ALA A 152 -12.70 9.49 14.00
CA ALA A 152 -11.34 9.95 13.76
C ALA A 152 -11.22 10.97 12.60
N GLY A 153 -12.30 11.20 11.85
CA GLY A 153 -12.31 12.07 10.67
C GLY A 153 -11.57 11.47 9.46
N GLY A 154 -11.32 10.15 9.45
CA GLY A 154 -10.61 9.43 8.39
C GLY A 154 -9.35 8.68 8.86
N PHE A 155 -8.42 8.46 7.94
CA PHE A 155 -7.13 7.82 8.21
C PHE A 155 -6.04 8.87 8.42
N TYR A 156 -5.58 8.98 9.67
CA TYR A 156 -4.48 9.87 10.05
C TYR A 156 -3.25 9.06 10.46
N PRO A 157 -2.05 9.62 10.25
CA PRO A 157 -0.82 9.01 10.70
C PRO A 157 -0.76 8.92 12.23
N TRP A 158 -0.07 7.89 12.71
CA TRP A 158 0.03 7.57 14.14
C TRP A 158 0.80 8.62 14.93
N SER A 159 1.75 9.29 14.28
CA SER A 159 2.56 10.34 14.88
C SER A 159 1.76 11.57 15.29
N LYS A 160 0.57 11.77 14.72
CA LYS A 160 -0.30 12.95 14.93
C LYS A 160 0.35 14.30 14.62
N LYS A 161 1.49 14.30 13.91
CA LYS A 161 2.15 15.52 13.47
C LYS A 161 1.30 16.25 12.43
N HIS A 162 1.47 17.57 12.36
CA HIS A 162 0.83 18.35 11.33
C HIS A 162 1.38 17.97 9.94
N VAL A 163 0.55 18.04 8.90
CA VAL A 163 0.92 17.62 7.54
C VAL A 163 2.16 18.35 7.01
N THR A 164 2.32 19.63 7.36
CA THR A 164 3.49 20.44 7.00
C THR A 164 4.78 19.87 7.59
N GLU A 165 4.75 19.41 8.85
CA GLU A 165 5.91 18.79 9.50
C GLU A 165 6.25 17.44 8.86
N ILE A 166 5.23 16.66 8.47
CA ILE A 166 5.44 15.36 7.81
C ILE A 166 6.08 15.56 6.43
N LYS A 167 5.60 16.53 5.65
CA LYS A 167 6.19 16.90 4.35
C LYS A 167 7.63 17.40 4.51
N HIS A 168 7.92 18.22 5.52
CA HIS A 168 9.28 18.64 5.82
C HIS A 168 10.19 17.46 6.15
N ALA A 169 9.75 16.56 7.03
CA ALA A 169 10.50 15.36 7.39
C ALA A 169 10.73 14.42 6.18
N LEU A 170 9.79 14.35 5.23
CA LEU A 170 9.99 13.65 3.96
C LEU A 170 11.11 14.30 3.15
N THR A 171 11.09 15.62 2.99
CA THR A 171 12.13 16.36 2.27
C THR A 171 13.50 16.17 2.91
N ASP A 172 13.60 16.27 4.24
CA ASP A 172 14.84 16.02 4.98
C ASP A 172 15.38 14.59 4.71
N ALA A 173 14.50 13.59 4.73
CA ALA A 173 14.87 12.21 4.44
C ALA A 173 15.32 12.01 2.98
N PHE A 174 14.68 12.68 2.02
CA PHE A 174 15.13 12.66 0.62
C PHE A 174 16.49 13.32 0.41
N ILE A 175 16.81 14.35 1.19
CA ILE A 175 18.13 15.01 1.16
C ILE A 175 19.20 14.09 1.78
N SER A 176 18.90 13.50 2.94
CA SER A 176 19.84 12.65 3.68
C SER A 176 20.09 11.30 2.98
N ASP A 177 19.00 10.55 2.78
CA ASP A 177 19.07 9.12 2.45
C ASP A 177 18.80 8.86 0.97
N GLY A 178 18.00 9.72 0.35
CA GLY A 178 17.48 9.55 -1.02
C GLY A 178 16.12 8.85 -1.04
N PRO A 179 15.27 9.10 -2.06
CA PRO A 179 13.91 8.54 -2.12
C PRO A 179 13.83 7.02 -2.04
N SER A 180 14.75 6.31 -2.70
CA SER A 180 14.74 4.85 -2.78
C SER A 180 15.08 4.23 -1.43
N ALA A 181 16.12 4.73 -0.76
CA ALA A 181 16.53 4.24 0.56
C ALA A 181 15.44 4.49 1.59
N HIS A 182 14.85 5.70 1.59
CA HIS A 182 13.77 6.07 2.49
C HIS A 182 12.54 5.16 2.34
N MET A 183 12.09 4.92 1.11
CA MET A 183 10.91 4.07 0.87
C MET A 183 11.16 2.59 1.14
N VAL A 184 12.35 2.07 0.85
CA VAL A 184 12.72 0.71 1.26
C VAL A 184 12.75 0.60 2.80
N GLY A 185 13.21 1.64 3.49
CA GLY A 185 13.14 1.75 4.95
C GLY A 185 11.71 1.65 5.46
N HIS A 186 10.78 2.39 4.86
CA HIS A 186 9.35 2.36 5.19
C HIS A 186 8.73 0.97 5.04
N VAL A 187 8.97 0.29 3.92
CA VAL A 187 8.40 -1.05 3.67
C VAL A 187 8.91 -2.07 4.69
N ARG A 188 10.17 -1.93 5.14
CA ARG A 188 10.76 -2.83 6.15
C ARG A 188 10.32 -2.52 7.57
N SER A 189 10.01 -1.25 7.86
CA SER A 189 9.62 -0.78 9.17
C SER A 189 8.55 0.31 9.04
N PRO A 190 7.31 0.05 9.49
CA PRO A 190 6.21 1.00 9.34
C PRO A 190 6.57 2.40 9.85
N ASN A 191 6.36 3.40 9.01
CA ASN A 191 6.62 4.79 9.35
C ASN A 191 5.37 5.39 10.00
N GLN A 192 5.49 5.86 11.24
CA GLN A 192 4.38 6.42 11.99
C GLN A 192 3.77 7.69 11.39
N ASN A 193 4.50 8.35 10.48
CA ASN A 193 4.02 9.54 9.77
C ASN A 193 3.16 9.21 8.55
N TYR A 194 3.06 7.95 8.12
CA TYR A 194 2.42 7.58 6.86
C TYR A 194 1.19 6.69 7.06
N VAL A 195 0.36 6.65 6.02
CA VAL A 195 -0.83 5.81 5.93
C VAL A 195 -0.66 4.85 4.75
N SER A 196 -0.36 3.59 5.04
CA SER A 196 -0.24 2.53 4.01
C SER A 196 -1.60 2.12 3.45
N THR A 197 -1.71 2.05 2.13
CA THR A 197 -2.91 1.58 1.40
C THR A 197 -2.49 0.64 0.28
N GLY A 198 -3.44 -0.08 -0.31
CA GLY A 198 -3.25 -0.93 -1.47
C GLY A 198 -3.93 -0.38 -2.70
N ILE A 199 -3.38 -0.70 -3.88
CA ILE A 199 -4.00 -0.38 -5.18
C ILE A 199 -5.10 -1.38 -5.58
N ASN A 200 -5.30 -2.43 -4.77
CA ASN A 200 -6.31 -3.46 -4.97
C ASN A 200 -6.82 -3.97 -3.62
N THR A 201 -7.84 -4.83 -3.64
CA THR A 201 -8.47 -5.34 -2.41
C THR A 201 -7.58 -6.25 -1.57
N ASP A 202 -6.50 -6.78 -2.13
CA ASP A 202 -5.54 -7.61 -1.38
C ASP A 202 -4.69 -6.76 -0.42
N CYS A 203 -4.50 -5.47 -0.71
CA CYS A 203 -3.68 -4.55 0.10
C CYS A 203 -2.29 -5.11 0.42
N GLY A 204 -1.62 -5.76 -0.55
CA GLY A 204 -0.33 -6.41 -0.31
C GLY A 204 -0.41 -7.52 0.75
N GLY A 205 -1.48 -8.32 0.70
CA GLY A 205 -1.82 -9.38 1.65
C GLY A 205 -2.63 -8.94 2.87
N TYR A 206 -2.66 -7.66 3.22
CA TYR A 206 -3.31 -7.20 4.45
C TYR A 206 -4.84 -7.16 4.40
N GLY A 207 -5.43 -7.13 3.20
CA GLY A 207 -6.87 -7.02 3.00
C GLY A 207 -7.64 -8.20 3.58
N GLY A 208 -7.09 -9.42 3.50
CA GLY A 208 -7.67 -10.62 4.09
C GLY A 208 -7.41 -10.78 5.60
N HIS A 209 -6.43 -10.06 6.15
CA HIS A 209 -6.07 -10.15 7.56
C HIS A 209 -6.90 -9.21 8.45
N ALA A 210 -7.17 -8.01 7.97
CA ALA A 210 -7.90 -6.98 8.71
C ALA A 210 -9.39 -7.32 8.92
N ALA A 211 -9.99 -6.77 9.99
CA ALA A 211 -11.41 -6.94 10.27
C ALA A 211 -12.31 -6.26 9.23
N TYR A 212 -11.84 -5.17 8.63
CA TYR A 212 -12.54 -4.40 7.61
C TYR A 212 -11.59 -4.03 6.47
N LEU A 213 -12.15 -3.96 5.26
CA LEU A 213 -11.48 -3.38 4.10
C LEU A 213 -12.26 -2.13 3.70
N TYR A 214 -11.56 -1.00 3.60
CA TYR A 214 -12.11 0.30 3.21
C TYR A 214 -11.72 0.60 1.78
N LYS A 215 -12.65 1.13 0.98
CA LYS A 215 -12.43 1.67 -0.36
C LYS A 215 -12.43 3.19 -0.28
N MET A 216 -11.51 3.81 -0.99
CA MET A 216 -11.37 5.26 -1.08
C MET A 216 -11.22 5.70 -2.52
N GLU A 217 -11.63 6.92 -2.81
CA GLU A 217 -11.57 7.55 -4.13
C GLU A 217 -10.83 8.89 -3.96
N ILE A 218 -9.62 8.98 -4.51
CA ILE A 218 -8.69 10.09 -4.27
C ILE A 218 -8.55 10.96 -5.53
N PRO A 219 -8.96 12.24 -5.48
CA PRO A 219 -8.93 13.10 -6.66
C PRO A 219 -7.53 13.64 -6.96
N GLY A 220 -7.30 13.88 -8.25
CA GLY A 220 -6.17 14.65 -8.77
C GLY A 220 -4.78 14.03 -8.61
N LEU A 221 -4.68 12.83 -8.03
CA LEU A 221 -3.41 12.18 -7.75
C LEU A 221 -2.72 11.75 -9.07
N ARG A 222 -1.53 12.29 -9.33
CA ARG A 222 -0.77 12.04 -10.57
C ARG A 222 0.71 11.78 -10.29
N PRO A 223 1.37 10.93 -11.08
CA PRO A 223 2.83 10.80 -11.05
C PRO A 223 3.50 12.15 -11.29
N GLN A 224 4.48 12.46 -10.47
CA GLN A 224 5.30 13.66 -10.58
C GLN A 224 6.77 13.26 -10.47
N GLU A 225 7.60 13.92 -11.28
CA GLU A 225 9.04 13.80 -11.12
C GLU A 225 9.48 14.37 -9.77
N MET A 226 10.38 13.69 -9.07
CA MET A 226 11.00 14.22 -7.83
C MET A 226 12.16 15.14 -8.20
N SER A 227 11.85 16.41 -8.48
CA SER A 227 12.80 17.45 -8.87
C SER A 227 12.85 18.59 -7.83
N ARG A 228 13.76 19.55 -8.05
CA ARG A 228 13.83 20.76 -7.21
C ARG A 228 12.53 21.56 -7.27
N GLU A 229 11.87 21.59 -8.41
CA GLU A 229 10.64 22.32 -8.65
C GLU A 229 9.46 21.69 -7.90
N THR A 230 9.35 20.36 -7.92
CA THR A 230 8.23 19.65 -7.30
C THR A 230 8.40 19.49 -5.80
N ILE A 231 9.62 19.21 -5.32
CA ILE A 231 9.92 19.04 -3.88
C ILE A 231 10.16 20.39 -3.19
N GLY A 232 10.64 21.39 -3.93
CA GLY A 232 11.04 22.71 -3.44
C GLY A 232 12.51 22.81 -3.01
N GLN A 233 13.24 21.69 -3.01
CA GLN A 233 14.65 21.60 -2.63
C GLN A 233 15.40 20.58 -3.48
N GLU A 234 16.70 20.74 -3.60
CA GLU A 234 17.55 19.75 -4.25
C GLU A 234 17.69 18.53 -3.33
N ILE A 235 17.28 17.37 -3.84
CA ILE A 235 17.31 16.10 -3.11
C ILE A 235 18.45 15.23 -3.60
N ARG A 236 18.82 14.22 -2.81
CA ARG A 236 19.76 13.20 -3.25
C ARG A 236 19.16 12.42 -4.41
N GLN A 237 19.83 12.49 -5.56
CA GLN A 237 19.42 11.75 -6.75
C GLN A 237 19.95 10.33 -6.67
N ASP A 238 19.01 9.38 -6.51
CA ASP A 238 19.32 7.97 -6.68
C ASP A 238 19.40 7.62 -8.16
N LYS A 239 20.18 6.59 -8.49
CA LYS A 239 20.11 6.00 -9.84
C LYS A 239 18.69 5.50 -10.07
N ARG A 240 17.98 6.10 -11.03
CA ARG A 240 16.70 5.56 -11.51
C ARG A 240 16.91 4.13 -11.95
N GLY A 241 16.20 3.22 -11.32
CA GLY A 241 16.39 1.78 -11.47
C GLY A 241 15.28 1.01 -10.78
N ILE A 242 15.45 -0.31 -10.67
CA ILE A 242 14.40 -1.26 -10.25
C ILE A 242 13.79 -0.94 -8.86
N ASN A 243 14.45 -0.12 -8.04
CA ASN A 243 14.00 0.21 -6.68
C ASN A 243 13.52 1.66 -6.53
N TYR A 244 13.54 2.47 -7.59
CA TYR A 244 13.15 3.87 -7.50
C TYR A 244 11.63 3.98 -7.33
N PRO A 245 11.13 4.65 -6.27
CA PRO A 245 9.71 4.74 -6.01
C PRO A 245 9.04 5.72 -6.97
N GLU A 246 7.75 5.50 -7.22
CA GLU A 246 6.93 6.48 -7.92
C GLU A 246 6.37 7.49 -6.91
N PHE A 247 6.40 8.77 -7.27
CA PHE A 247 5.93 9.87 -6.42
C PHE A 247 4.67 10.45 -7.03
N LEU A 248 3.60 10.52 -6.25
CA LEU A 248 2.31 10.99 -6.73
C LEU A 248 1.82 12.18 -5.91
N MET A 249 1.32 13.19 -6.61
CA MET A 249 0.83 14.42 -6.00
C MET A 249 -0.44 14.92 -6.68
N SER A 250 -1.27 15.60 -5.89
CA SER A 250 -2.50 16.26 -6.37
C SER A 250 -2.26 17.61 -7.06
N HIS A 251 -1.12 18.25 -6.77
CA HIS A 251 -0.71 19.54 -7.34
C HIS A 251 0.74 19.47 -7.82
N GLN A 252 1.21 20.54 -8.47
CA GLN A 252 2.55 20.59 -9.07
C GLN A 252 3.68 20.54 -8.03
N THR A 253 3.44 21.02 -6.81
CA THR A 253 4.44 21.10 -5.74
C THR A 253 4.01 20.33 -4.49
N LEU A 254 4.99 19.83 -3.74
CA LEU A 254 4.80 19.10 -2.48
C LEU A 254 4.02 19.94 -1.47
N GLN A 255 4.31 21.23 -1.39
CA GLN A 255 3.74 22.16 -0.43
C GLN A 255 2.24 22.39 -0.72
N GLN A 256 1.88 22.60 -1.99
CA GLN A 256 0.49 22.86 -2.41
C GLN A 256 -0.38 21.60 -2.43
N SER A 257 0.22 20.42 -2.57
CA SER A 257 -0.53 19.18 -2.75
C SER A 257 -1.35 18.78 -1.53
N ALA A 258 -2.67 18.69 -1.67
CA ALA A 258 -3.56 18.15 -0.64
C ALA A 258 -3.27 16.66 -0.36
N PHE A 259 -3.05 15.90 -1.43
CA PHE A 259 -2.60 14.51 -1.39
C PHE A 259 -1.19 14.35 -1.92
N VAL A 260 -0.40 13.60 -1.16
CA VAL A 260 0.95 13.16 -1.54
C VAL A 260 1.07 11.68 -1.19
N ALA A 261 1.44 10.87 -2.16
CA ALA A 261 1.62 9.44 -1.99
C ALA A 261 2.90 8.95 -2.67
N MET A 262 3.38 7.79 -2.22
CA MET A 262 4.53 7.11 -2.79
C MET A 262 4.19 5.65 -3.03
N MET A 263 4.60 5.14 -4.18
CA MET A 263 4.49 3.73 -4.48
C MET A 263 5.89 3.11 -4.55
N PRO A 264 6.26 2.26 -3.57
CA PRO A 264 7.53 1.53 -3.62
C PRO A 264 7.58 0.62 -4.86
N ALA A 265 8.71 0.58 -5.55
CA ALA A 265 8.84 -0.07 -6.86
C ALA A 265 8.50 -1.58 -6.91
N ARG A 266 8.42 -2.25 -5.77
CA ARG A 266 8.25 -3.70 -5.66
C ARG A 266 6.99 -4.14 -4.91
N THR A 267 6.15 -3.21 -4.52
CA THR A 267 4.94 -3.51 -3.74
C THR A 267 3.71 -3.01 -4.47
N GLU A 268 2.56 -3.57 -4.14
CA GLU A 268 1.25 -3.03 -4.54
C GLU A 268 0.71 -2.05 -3.49
N GLU A 269 1.63 -1.43 -2.75
CA GLU A 269 1.33 -0.46 -1.70
C GLU A 269 1.38 0.95 -2.28
N LEU A 270 0.35 1.73 -2.02
CA LEU A 270 0.36 3.17 -2.20
C LEU A 270 0.38 3.82 -0.81
N THR A 271 1.54 4.33 -0.41
CA THR A 271 1.75 4.93 0.91
C THR A 271 1.43 6.40 0.88
N PHE A 272 0.44 6.85 1.66
CA PHE A 272 0.11 8.27 1.77
C PHE A 272 0.99 8.97 2.82
N ILE A 273 1.59 10.08 2.41
CA ILE A 273 2.38 11.00 3.25
C ILE A 273 1.46 12.01 3.93
N THR A 274 0.29 12.27 3.34
CA THR A 274 -0.78 13.12 3.88
C THR A 274 -1.87 12.24 4.51
N PRO A 275 -2.66 12.77 5.46
CA PRO A 275 -3.88 12.09 5.90
C PRO A 275 -4.85 11.83 4.74
N ILE A 276 -5.74 10.85 4.93
CA ILE A 276 -6.89 10.59 4.04
C ILE A 276 -8.17 10.93 4.81
N PRO A 277 -8.76 12.12 4.57
CA PRO A 277 -9.96 12.55 5.29
C PRO A 277 -11.20 11.68 4.97
N LEU A 278 -12.17 11.69 5.88
CA LEU A 278 -13.36 10.84 5.83
C LEU A 278 -14.15 10.95 4.53
N ASN A 279 -14.25 12.14 3.94
CA ASN A 279 -15.04 12.39 2.73
C ASN A 279 -14.54 11.62 1.50
N TYR A 280 -13.33 11.08 1.54
CA TYR A 280 -12.75 10.26 0.47
C TYR A 280 -12.85 8.76 0.74
N ILE A 281 -13.37 8.35 1.90
CA ILE A 281 -13.61 6.95 2.23
C ILE A 281 -15.07 6.67 1.87
N THR A 282 -15.29 5.92 0.79
CA THR A 282 -16.63 5.78 0.19
C THR A 282 -17.38 4.56 0.72
N GLU A 283 -16.67 3.43 0.84
CA GLU A 283 -17.28 2.15 1.17
C GLU A 283 -16.39 1.33 2.11
N TYR A 284 -16.99 0.37 2.80
CA TYR A 284 -16.28 -0.65 3.56
C TYR A 284 -16.93 -2.02 3.37
N LYS A 285 -16.15 -3.08 3.53
CA LYS A 285 -16.66 -4.45 3.67
C LYS A 285 -16.06 -5.10 4.90
N LYS A 286 -16.84 -5.96 5.56
CA LYS A 286 -16.37 -6.74 6.70
C LYS A 286 -15.61 -7.98 6.23
N LYS A 287 -14.60 -8.40 6.97
CA LYS A 287 -13.87 -9.66 6.73
C LYS A 287 -14.83 -10.84 6.57
N GLY A 288 -14.57 -11.67 5.57
CA GLY A 288 -15.38 -12.85 5.25
C GLY A 288 -16.70 -12.54 4.54
N THR A 289 -16.93 -11.28 4.15
CA THR A 289 -18.11 -10.87 3.38
C THR A 289 -17.67 -10.29 2.03
N ASN A 290 -18.54 -10.43 1.03
CA ASN A 290 -18.38 -9.83 -0.30
C ASN A 290 -19.29 -8.61 -0.51
N ILE A 291 -19.94 -8.14 0.57
CA ILE A 291 -20.90 -7.05 0.51
C ILE A 291 -20.19 -5.77 0.91
N TRP A 292 -20.24 -4.78 0.01
CA TRP A 292 -19.79 -3.42 0.30
C TRP A 292 -20.95 -2.61 0.89
N HIS A 293 -20.63 -1.86 1.93
CA HIS A 293 -21.52 -0.93 2.60
C HIS A 293 -20.99 0.48 2.44
N LYS A 294 -21.87 1.46 2.27
CA LYS A 294 -21.47 2.87 2.30
C LYS A 294 -20.94 3.24 3.67
N MET A 295 -19.94 4.13 3.72
CA MET A 295 -19.45 4.67 4.98
C MET A 295 -20.59 5.39 5.74
N PRO A 296 -20.70 5.19 7.07
CA PRO A 296 -21.66 5.94 7.86
C PRO A 296 -21.29 7.42 7.88
N GLY A 297 -22.30 8.30 7.87
CA GLY A 297 -22.08 9.74 8.00
C GLY A 297 -21.57 10.13 9.40
N PRO A 298 -20.98 11.33 9.56
CA PRO A 298 -20.69 11.87 10.89
C PRO A 298 -21.97 11.95 11.71
N LYS A 299 -21.91 11.51 12.97
CA LYS A 299 -23.02 11.70 13.91
C LYS A 299 -23.10 13.19 14.23
N GLU A 300 -24.28 13.77 14.00
CA GLU A 300 -24.61 15.16 14.36
C GLU A 300 -24.62 15.37 15.88
#